data_AF-F0WD47-F1
#
_entry.id   AF-F0WD47-F1
#
_cell.length_a   1.000
_cell.length_b   1.000
_cell.length_c   1.000
_cell.angle_alpha   90.00
_cell.angle_beta   90.00
_cell.angle_gamma   90.00
#
_symmetry.space_group_name_H-M   'P 1'
#
loop_
_entity.id
_entity.type
_entity.pdbx_description
1 polymer ?
#
loop_
_entity_poly.entity_id
_entity_poly.type
_entity_poly.pdbx_seq_one_letter_code
_entity_poly.pdbx_strand_id
1 'polypeptide(L)'
;MLETVRSGHAIEMGHQFRTEDGYEAIVFVGGDGTLCEFMNGLVHRPEKEWREIVASTPISLLCAGTQNAFGVGVVVGIPTLEAAIFCIIKRKIRPLDVTTVVADHVPNLVHFSYCGVGWGIAGDIAAESEWYRFLGTSRYAYL
;
A
#
# COMPACT_ATOMS: atom_id res chain seq x y z
N MET A 1 18.46 -2.21 0.47
CA MET A 1 17.18 -2.89 0.74
C MET A 1 16.85 -2.65 2.19
N LEU A 2 15.65 -2.18 2.51
CA LEU A 2 15.18 -1.93 3.87
C LEU A 2 14.12 -2.98 4.22
N GLU A 3 14.11 -3.44 5.46
CA GLU A 3 13.19 -4.49 5.92
C GLU A 3 12.25 -3.96 7.00
N THR A 4 10.97 -4.29 6.87
CA THR A 4 9.97 -4.02 7.89
C THR A 4 9.98 -5.14 8.94
N VAL A 5 10.20 -4.81 10.22
CA VAL A 5 10.35 -5.82 11.29
C VAL A 5 9.08 -6.01 12.13
N ARG A 6 8.11 -5.09 12.02
CA ARG A 6 6.86 -5.11 12.77
C ARG A 6 5.76 -4.36 12.00
N SER A 7 4.51 -4.59 12.38
CA SER A 7 3.38 -3.78 11.89
C SER A 7 3.56 -2.31 12.30
N GLY A 8 3.22 -1.40 11.38
CA GLY A 8 3.42 0.04 11.56
C GLY A 8 4.84 0.53 11.29
N HIS A 9 5.82 -0.36 11.12
CA HIS A 9 7.20 0.08 10.82
C HIS A 9 7.29 0.79 9.46
N ALA A 10 6.48 0.40 8.48
CA ALA A 10 6.46 1.09 7.19
C ALA A 10 5.92 2.52 7.31
N ILE A 11 5.01 2.79 8.25
CA ILE A 11 4.51 4.16 8.54
C ILE A 11 5.68 5.05 8.98
N GLU A 12 6.50 4.56 9.92
CA GLU A 12 7.68 5.27 10.40
C GLU A 12 8.68 5.54 9.27
N MET A 13 8.93 4.53 8.41
CA MET A 13 9.78 4.67 7.24
C MET A 13 9.27 5.74 6.27
N GLY A 14 7.97 5.77 5.97
CA GLY A 14 7.36 6.77 5.09
C GLY A 14 7.45 8.18 5.66
N HIS A 15 7.30 8.32 6.97
CA HIS A 15 7.45 9.60 7.66
C HIS A 15 8.91 10.10 7.63
N GLN A 16 9.89 9.20 7.69
CA GLN A 16 11.31 9.55 7.73
C GLN A 16 11.96 9.66 6.33
N PHE A 17 11.32 9.15 5.28
CA PHE A 17 11.86 9.13 3.93
C PHE A 17 12.24 10.52 3.41
N ARG A 18 13.42 10.69 2.79
CA ARG A 18 13.83 11.97 2.22
C ARG A 18 14.20 11.81 0.75
N THR A 19 13.87 12.82 -0.06
CA THR A 19 14.35 12.91 -1.45
C THR A 19 15.88 13.00 -1.54
N GLU A 20 16.50 13.55 -0.49
CA GLU A 20 17.96 13.65 -0.31
C GLU A 20 18.66 12.27 -0.30
N ASP A 21 17.94 11.20 0.01
CA ASP A 21 18.48 9.84 0.01
C ASP A 21 18.83 9.34 -1.41
N GLY A 22 18.41 10.06 -2.46
CA GLY A 22 18.83 9.82 -3.84
C GLY A 22 18.16 8.63 -4.51
N TYR A 23 17.05 8.13 -3.98
CA TYR A 23 16.29 7.03 -4.58
C TYR A 23 15.45 7.51 -5.77
N GLU A 24 15.65 6.91 -6.95
CA GLU A 24 14.86 7.20 -8.15
C GLU A 24 13.44 6.62 -8.11
N ALA A 25 13.21 5.56 -7.33
CA ALA A 25 11.92 4.90 -7.18
C ALA A 25 11.87 4.10 -5.88
N ILE A 26 10.67 3.89 -5.34
CA ILE A 26 10.44 3.01 -4.19
C ILE A 26 9.71 1.76 -4.67
N VAL A 27 10.25 0.59 -4.36
CA VAL A 27 9.65 -0.70 -4.70
C VAL A 27 9.34 -1.47 -3.42
N PHE A 28 8.06 -1.68 -3.16
CA PHE A 28 7.57 -2.49 -2.05
C PHE A 28 7.55 -3.96 -2.47
N VAL A 29 8.01 -4.86 -1.60
CA VAL A 29 7.88 -6.31 -1.77
C VAL A 29 7.05 -6.82 -0.61
N GLY A 30 5.83 -7.27 -0.86
CA GLY A 30 4.89 -7.63 0.20
C GLY A 30 3.43 -7.62 -0.23
N GLY A 31 2.53 -7.42 0.72
CA GLY A 31 1.10 -7.22 0.46
C GLY A 31 0.72 -5.74 0.36
N ASP A 32 -0.54 -5.49 -0.01
CA ASP A 32 -1.11 -4.14 -0.17
C ASP A 32 -0.96 -3.28 1.10
N GLY A 33 -1.00 -3.91 2.27
CA GLY A 33 -0.87 -3.25 3.58
C GLY A 33 0.45 -2.53 3.78
N THR A 34 1.57 -3.06 3.27
CA THR A 34 2.90 -2.44 3.44
C THR A 34 3.00 -1.13 2.66
N LEU A 35 2.47 -1.10 1.44
CA LEU A 35 2.36 0.12 0.64
C LEU A 35 1.44 1.13 1.35
N CYS A 36 0.29 0.66 1.83
CA CYS A 36 -0.67 1.51 2.52
C CYS A 36 -0.08 2.16 3.79
N GLU A 37 0.64 1.38 4.62
CA GLU A 37 1.33 1.88 5.80
C GLU A 37 2.36 2.97 5.43
N PHE A 38 3.26 2.69 4.48
CA PHE A 38 4.27 3.65 4.06
C PHE A 38 3.66 4.95 3.54
N MET A 39 2.67 4.83 2.66
CA MET A 39 2.06 5.99 2.04
C MET A 39 1.25 6.82 3.03
N ASN A 40 0.56 6.19 3.99
CA ASN A 40 -0.07 6.93 5.08
C ASN A 40 0.99 7.66 5.91
N GLY A 41 2.12 7.03 6.27
CA GLY A 41 3.20 7.70 6.98
C GLY A 41 3.77 8.92 6.22
N LEU A 42 3.88 8.81 4.89
CA LEU A 42 4.34 9.88 4.02
C LEU A 42 3.35 11.05 3.95
N VAL A 43 2.05 10.78 3.73
CA VAL A 43 1.04 11.84 3.50
C VAL A 43 0.66 12.60 4.77
N HIS A 44 0.92 12.04 5.96
CA HIS A 44 0.75 12.75 7.24
C HIS A 44 1.77 13.89 7.46
N ARG A 45 2.76 14.05 6.58
CA ARG A 45 3.74 15.14 6.60
C ARG A 45 3.13 16.45 6.10
N PRO A 46 3.83 17.60 6.24
CA PRO A 46 3.39 18.85 5.64
C PRO A 46 3.13 18.71 4.13
N GLU A 47 2.07 19.35 3.65
CA GLU A 47 1.57 19.15 2.28
C GLU A 47 2.61 19.37 1.19
N LYS A 48 3.45 20.38 1.37
CA LYS A 48 4.54 20.71 0.46
C LYS A 48 5.53 19.56 0.31
N GLU A 49 5.89 18.90 1.42
CA GLU A 49 6.91 17.86 1.44
C GLU A 49 6.43 16.56 0.80
N TRP A 50 5.25 16.07 1.19
CA TRP A 50 4.77 14.79 0.65
C TRP A 50 4.41 14.91 -0.82
N ARG A 51 3.87 16.07 -1.26
CA ARG A 51 3.58 16.31 -2.69
C ARG A 51 4.86 16.30 -3.54
N GLU A 52 5.94 16.88 -3.04
CA GLU A 52 7.24 16.87 -3.72
C GLU A 52 7.80 15.44 -3.83
N ILE A 53 7.72 14.66 -2.77
CA ILE A 53 8.15 13.25 -2.77
C ILE A 53 7.32 12.42 -3.74
N VAL A 54 5.98 12.51 -3.70
CA VAL A 54 5.10 11.74 -4.58
C VAL A 54 5.28 12.14 -6.05
N ALA A 55 5.58 13.41 -6.33
CA ALA A 55 5.83 13.89 -7.69
C ALA A 55 7.20 13.47 -8.25
N SER A 56 8.21 13.33 -7.39
CA SER A 56 9.58 13.02 -7.79
C SER A 56 9.92 11.52 -7.75
N THR A 57 9.31 10.77 -6.83
CA THR A 57 9.64 9.37 -6.58
C THR A 57 8.45 8.45 -6.87
N PRO A 58 8.40 7.79 -8.05
CA PRO A 58 7.37 6.80 -8.34
C PRO A 58 7.45 5.60 -7.38
N ILE A 59 6.29 5.07 -7.03
CA ILE A 59 6.13 3.89 -6.19
C ILE A 59 5.71 2.67 -7.02
N SER A 60 6.13 1.48 -6.59
CA SER A 60 5.71 0.21 -7.18
C SER A 60 5.56 -0.88 -6.13
N LEU A 61 4.71 -1.88 -6.40
CA LEU A 61 4.48 -3.03 -5.53
C LEU A 61 4.77 -4.33 -6.30
N LEU A 62 5.70 -5.12 -5.77
CA LEU A 62 5.89 -6.52 -6.10
C LEU A 62 5.08 -7.37 -5.13
N CYS A 63 3.98 -7.89 -5.63
CA CYS A 63 2.99 -8.66 -4.89
C CYS A 63 3.57 -9.97 -4.35
N ALA A 64 3.74 -10.03 -3.03
CA ALA A 64 4.13 -11.23 -2.27
C ALA A 64 3.12 -11.56 -1.15
N GLY A 65 2.00 -10.83 -1.08
CA GLY A 65 0.92 -11.07 -0.14
C GLY A 65 -0.12 -12.09 -0.64
N THR A 66 -1.20 -12.26 0.12
CA THR A 66 -2.25 -13.25 -0.17
C THR A 66 -3.25 -12.78 -1.22
N GLN A 67 -3.79 -11.57 -1.09
CA GLN A 67 -4.88 -11.06 -1.96
C GLN A 67 -4.37 -10.13 -3.06
N ASN A 68 -3.36 -9.30 -2.76
CA ASN A 68 -2.66 -8.43 -3.71
C ASN A 68 -3.60 -7.63 -4.62
N ALA A 69 -4.65 -7.07 -4.03
CA ALA A 69 -5.72 -6.37 -4.75
C ALA A 69 -5.18 -5.13 -5.48
N PHE A 70 -4.08 -4.55 -5.00
CA PHE A 70 -3.40 -3.44 -5.66
C PHE A 70 -2.72 -3.88 -6.96
N GLY A 71 -1.84 -4.88 -6.90
CA GLY A 71 -1.04 -5.25 -8.08
C GLY A 71 -1.75 -6.17 -9.06
N VAL A 72 -2.29 -7.30 -8.59
CA VAL A 72 -2.96 -8.31 -9.44
C VAL A 72 -4.40 -7.91 -9.75
N GLY A 73 -5.02 -7.17 -8.83
CA GLY A 73 -6.42 -6.77 -8.90
C GLY A 73 -6.68 -5.49 -9.71
N VAL A 74 -7.73 -4.78 -9.29
CA VAL A 74 -8.41 -3.69 -10.02
C VAL A 74 -7.52 -2.46 -10.22
N VAL A 75 -6.52 -2.27 -9.34
CA VAL A 75 -5.75 -1.03 -9.34
C VAL A 75 -4.73 -1.04 -10.45
N VAL A 76 -3.71 -1.90 -10.41
CA VAL A 76 -2.61 -1.92 -11.41
C VAL A 76 -2.85 -2.88 -12.57
N GLY A 77 -3.59 -3.97 -12.35
CA GLY A 77 -3.91 -4.94 -13.40
C GLY A 77 -2.70 -5.71 -13.93
N ILE A 78 -1.67 -5.90 -13.10
CA ILE A 78 -0.45 -6.65 -13.46
C ILE A 78 -0.50 -8.02 -12.76
N PRO A 79 -0.83 -9.09 -13.48
CA PRO A 79 -1.16 -10.37 -12.87
C PRO A 79 0.06 -11.18 -12.43
N THR A 80 1.25 -10.91 -12.97
CA THR A 80 2.46 -11.70 -12.71
C THR A 80 3.61 -10.85 -12.21
N LEU A 81 4.49 -11.48 -11.42
CA LEU A 81 5.69 -10.83 -10.88
C LEU A 81 6.62 -10.35 -12.00
N GLU A 82 6.78 -11.15 -13.05
CA GLU A 82 7.61 -10.84 -14.21
C GLU A 82 7.10 -9.60 -14.95
N ALA A 83 5.78 -9.47 -15.10
CA ALA A 83 5.16 -8.30 -15.70
C ALA A 83 5.37 -7.05 -14.83
N ALA A 84 5.27 -7.18 -13.50
CA ALA A 84 5.52 -6.07 -12.57
C ALA A 84 6.98 -5.60 -12.66
N ILE A 85 7.93 -6.53 -12.63
CA ILE A 85 9.36 -6.26 -12.81
C ILE A 85 9.61 -5.60 -14.17
N PHE A 86 9.01 -6.10 -15.25
CA PHE A 86 9.14 -5.51 -16.58
C PHE A 86 8.64 -4.06 -16.62
N CYS A 87 7.47 -3.78 -16.02
CA CYS A 87 6.93 -2.43 -15.93
C CYS A 87 7.84 -1.48 -15.14
N ILE A 88 8.45 -1.95 -14.05
CA ILE A 88 9.43 -1.17 -13.26
C ILE A 88 10.65 -0.85 -14.11
N ILE A 89 11.27 -1.88 -14.74
CA ILE A 89 12.47 -1.71 -15.58
C ILE A 89 12.20 -0.76 -16.75
N LYS A 90 11.00 -0.83 -17.35
CA LYS A 90 10.58 0.03 -18.46
C LYS A 90 10.07 1.40 -18.01
N ARG A 91 10.10 1.73 -16.72
CA ARG A 91 9.59 2.97 -16.12
C ARG A 91 8.17 3.30 -16.59
N LYS A 92 7.28 2.31 -16.60
CA LYS A 92 5.86 2.50 -16.92
C LYS A 92 5.15 3.12 -15.71
N ILE A 93 5.09 4.45 -15.69
CA ILE A 93 4.47 5.24 -14.63
C ILE A 93 3.06 5.65 -15.05
N ARG A 94 2.13 5.59 -14.12
CA ARG A 94 0.75 6.06 -14.29
C ARG A 94 0.28 6.75 -13.01
N PRO A 95 -0.58 7.78 -13.10
CA PRO A 95 -1.21 8.36 -11.93
C PRO A 95 -2.09 7.32 -11.22
N LEU A 96 -2.23 7.49 -9.92
CA LEU A 96 -3.05 6.64 -9.06
C LEU A 96 -4.00 7.53 -8.26
N ASP A 97 -5.29 7.25 -8.38
CA ASP A 97 -6.31 7.90 -7.55
C ASP A 97 -6.33 7.27 -6.15
N VAL A 98 -6.58 8.09 -5.14
CA VAL A 98 -6.55 7.69 -3.73
C VAL A 98 -7.84 8.14 -3.07
N THR A 99 -8.39 7.31 -2.19
CA THR A 99 -9.59 7.64 -1.43
C THR A 99 -9.22 8.12 -0.03
N THR A 100 -9.67 9.31 0.34
CA THR A 100 -9.55 9.83 1.71
C THR A 100 -10.70 9.30 2.55
N VAL A 101 -10.38 8.77 3.73
CA VAL A 101 -11.32 8.20 4.70
C VAL A 101 -11.14 8.91 6.02
N VAL A 102 -12.21 9.49 6.53
CA VAL A 102 -12.24 10.13 7.85
C VAL A 102 -13.35 9.48 8.65
N ALA A 103 -12.99 8.97 9.83
CA ALA A 103 -13.95 8.35 10.72
C ALA A 103 -14.59 9.42 11.61
N ASP A 104 -15.92 9.39 11.73
CA ASP A 104 -16.68 10.40 12.50
C ASP A 104 -16.23 10.47 13.98
N HIS A 105 -15.88 9.34 14.57
CA HIS A 105 -15.42 9.24 15.95
C HIS A 105 -13.96 9.72 16.15
N VAL A 106 -13.17 9.89 15.08
CA VAL A 106 -11.82 10.44 15.12
C VAL A 106 -11.61 11.39 13.93
N PRO A 107 -12.27 12.57 13.93
CA PRO A 107 -12.31 13.45 12.77
C PRO A 107 -10.95 14.05 12.40
N ASN A 108 -9.99 14.03 13.35
CA ASN A 108 -8.64 14.53 13.15
C ASN A 108 -7.68 13.52 12.51
N LEU A 109 -8.11 12.26 12.35
CA LEU A 109 -7.30 11.20 11.74
C LEU A 109 -7.77 10.96 10.30
N VAL A 110 -6.90 11.25 9.35
CA VAL A 110 -7.17 11.11 7.92
C VAL A 110 -6.44 9.89 7.40
N HIS A 111 -7.19 8.90 6.94
CA HIS A 111 -6.63 7.71 6.31
C HIS A 111 -6.72 7.78 4.79
N PHE A 112 -5.68 7.28 4.12
CA PHE A 112 -5.65 7.16 2.67
C PHE A 112 -5.75 5.68 2.28
N SER A 113 -6.75 5.33 1.48
CA SER A 113 -6.91 4.00 0.89
C SER A 113 -6.54 4.01 -0.59
N TYR A 114 -5.76 3.00 -0.97
CA TYR A 114 -5.20 2.83 -2.32
C TYR A 114 -5.85 1.69 -3.11
N CYS A 115 -6.78 0.95 -2.50
CA CYS A 115 -7.50 -0.16 -3.14
C CYS A 115 -9.01 -0.02 -2.99
N GLY A 116 -9.47 0.26 -1.79
CA GLY A 116 -10.90 0.31 -1.48
C GLY A 116 -11.15 0.35 0.03
N VAL A 117 -12.39 0.63 0.39
CA VAL A 117 -12.84 0.73 1.78
C VAL A 117 -14.10 -0.12 1.89
N GLY A 118 -14.14 -1.02 2.87
CA GLY A 118 -15.28 -1.90 3.14
C GLY A 118 -15.66 -1.85 4.61
N TRP A 119 -16.95 -2.01 4.89
CA TRP A 119 -17.50 -2.05 6.25
C TRP A 119 -18.66 -3.07 6.33
N GLY A 120 -19.13 -3.35 7.55
CA GLY A 120 -20.14 -4.39 7.80
C GLY A 120 -19.57 -5.78 7.55
N ILE A 121 -20.33 -6.66 6.89
CA ILE A 121 -19.95 -8.05 6.63
C ILE A 121 -18.56 -8.17 5.99
N ALA A 122 -18.22 -7.31 5.03
CA ALA A 122 -16.92 -7.33 4.39
C ALA A 122 -15.77 -6.96 5.36
N GLY A 123 -16.04 -6.07 6.31
CA GLY A 123 -15.09 -5.70 7.37
C GLY A 123 -14.92 -6.81 8.41
N ASP A 124 -16.03 -7.45 8.79
CA ASP A 124 -16.02 -8.57 9.75
C ASP A 124 -15.25 -9.78 9.16
N ILE A 125 -15.54 -10.14 7.90
CA ILE A 125 -14.79 -11.18 7.17
C ILE A 125 -13.30 -10.82 7.09
N ALA A 126 -12.98 -9.56 6.77
CA ALA A 126 -11.58 -9.13 6.68
C ALA A 126 -10.86 -9.32 8.04
N ALA A 127 -11.48 -8.90 9.14
CA ALA A 127 -10.92 -9.02 10.49
C ALA A 127 -10.78 -10.48 10.95
N GLU A 128 -11.83 -11.29 10.76
CA GLU A 128 -11.82 -12.69 11.17
C GLU A 128 -10.87 -13.54 10.31
N SER A 129 -10.73 -13.22 9.03
CA SER A 129 -9.82 -13.93 8.11
C SER A 129 -8.34 -13.83 8.49
N GLU A 130 -7.95 -12.87 9.34
CA GLU A 130 -6.57 -12.68 9.80
C GLU A 130 -6.07 -13.87 10.64
N TRP A 131 -6.95 -14.50 11.42
CA TRP A 131 -6.64 -15.73 12.17
C TRP A 131 -6.33 -16.92 11.25
N TYR A 132 -6.82 -16.87 10.01
CA TYR A 132 -6.72 -17.94 9.03
C TYR A 132 -5.69 -17.64 7.92
N ARG A 133 -4.69 -16.78 8.18
CA ARG A 133 -3.62 -16.48 7.21
C ARG A 133 -2.93 -17.73 6.64
N PHE A 134 -2.84 -18.81 7.42
CA PHE A 134 -2.27 -20.08 6.97
C PHE A 134 -3.05 -20.76 5.84
N LEU A 135 -4.34 -20.42 5.64
CA LEU A 135 -5.17 -20.92 4.54
C LEU A 135 -4.95 -20.17 3.21
N GLY A 136 -4.06 -19.16 3.18
CA GLY A 136 -3.84 -18.37 1.98
C GLY A 136 -5.13 -17.69 1.49
N THR A 137 -5.38 -17.69 0.19
CA THR A 137 -6.55 -17.02 -0.40
C THR A 137 -7.88 -17.64 -0.01
N SER A 138 -7.91 -18.92 0.37
CA SER A 138 -9.14 -19.61 0.79
C SER A 138 -9.73 -19.04 2.08
N ARG A 139 -8.96 -18.27 2.87
CA ARG A 139 -9.40 -17.66 4.13
C ARG A 139 -10.62 -16.74 3.99
N TYR A 140 -10.83 -16.15 2.81
CA TYR A 140 -11.95 -15.24 2.55
C TYR A 140 -13.24 -15.95 2.16
N ALA A 141 -13.16 -17.24 1.78
CA ALA A 141 -14.32 -18.02 1.34
C ALA A 141 -14.92 -18.87 2.47
N TYR A 142 -14.24 -18.94 3.62
CA TYR A 142 -14.64 -19.76 4.76
C TYR A 142 -15.59 -19.02 5.73
N LEU A 143 -15.70 -17.70 5.58
CA LEU A 143 -16.46 -16.77 6.42
C LEU A 143 -17.50 -16.05 5.55
#